data_AF-A0A2N2AQN0-F1
#
_entry.id   AF-A0A2N2AQN0-F1
#
_cell.length_a   1.000
_cell.length_b   1.000
_cell.length_c   1.000
_cell.angle_alpha   90.00
_cell.angle_beta   90.00
_cell.angle_gamma   90.00
#
_symmetry.space_group_name_H-M   'P 1'
#
loop_
_entity.id
_entity.type
_entity.pdbx_description
1 polymer ?
#
loop_
_entity_poly.entity_id
_entity_poly.type
_entity_poly.pdbx_seq_one_letter_code
_entity_poly.pdbx_strand_id
1 'polypeptide(L)'
;MKKHGVINMFEAESLRIGTVIVSHELMGLVHYHGHLCPELAIGYRVSKIAMTELGITRENSLEYVAGAANSSSAVDAIQYLTGCTIGKQSFFIEDTGKHVYFFARRSLQPLTGQGLIIDLNGGLLKQNSKWYN
;
A
#
# COMPACT_ATOMS: atom_id res chain seq x y z
N MET A 1 40.04 16.63 -41.88
CA MET A 1 38.85 17.16 -41.19
C MET A 1 38.12 16.01 -40.51
N LYS A 2 38.18 15.91 -39.18
CA LYS A 2 37.42 14.91 -38.40
C LYS A 2 35.96 15.39 -38.30
N LYS A 3 35.03 14.68 -38.95
CA LYS A 3 33.59 14.91 -38.76
C LYS A 3 33.28 14.63 -37.29
N HIS A 4 32.84 15.66 -36.57
CA HIS A 4 32.34 15.53 -35.21
C HIS A 4 31.01 14.76 -35.32
N GLY A 5 31.00 13.51 -34.88
CA GLY A 5 29.78 12.73 -34.76
C GLY A 5 28.94 13.33 -33.65
N VAL A 6 27.87 14.04 -34.02
CA VAL A 6 26.79 14.37 -33.09
C VAL A 6 26.10 13.05 -32.77
N ILE A 7 26.40 12.49 -31.60
CA ILE A 7 25.63 11.39 -31.03
C ILE A 7 24.28 11.98 -30.59
N ASN A 8 23.22 11.64 -31.32
CA ASN A 8 21.86 11.96 -30.93
C ASN A 8 21.54 11.25 -29.61
N MET A 9 21.00 12.00 -28.66
CA MET A 9 20.72 11.58 -27.28
C MET A 9 19.57 10.57 -27.14
N PHE A 10 19.24 9.84 -28.23
CA PHE A 10 18.08 8.96 -28.35
C PHE A 10 18.41 7.46 -28.46
N GLU A 11 19.68 7.05 -28.40
CA GLU A 11 20.06 5.63 -28.50
C GLU A 11 20.27 4.93 -27.15
N ALA A 12 19.38 5.18 -26.18
CA ALA A 12 19.28 4.33 -25.00
C ALA A 12 17.87 3.74 -24.92
N GLU A 13 17.53 2.88 -25.87
CA GLU A 13 16.36 2.01 -25.79
C GLU A 13 16.53 1.06 -24.60
N SER A 14 15.92 1.41 -23.45
CA SER A 14 15.60 0.53 -22.32
C SER A 14 16.63 -0.57 -21.98
N LEU A 15 17.43 -0.33 -20.94
CA LEU A 15 18.18 -1.42 -20.30
C LEU A 15 17.20 -2.34 -19.55
N ARG A 16 16.96 -3.54 -20.10
CA ARG A 16 16.23 -4.61 -19.39
C ARG A 16 17.17 -5.31 -18.42
N ILE A 17 16.95 -5.10 -17.12
CA ILE A 17 17.76 -5.69 -16.04
C ILE A 17 17.32 -7.15 -15.76
N GLY A 18 16.11 -7.55 -16.17
CA GLY A 18 15.62 -8.92 -16.06
C GLY A 18 14.10 -9.05 -16.25
N THR A 19 13.58 -10.26 -16.08
CA THR A 19 12.14 -10.57 -16.06
C THR A 19 11.70 -10.90 -14.63
N VAL A 20 10.59 -10.30 -14.18
CA VAL A 20 9.97 -10.63 -12.89
C VAL A 20 8.61 -11.25 -13.14
N ILE A 21 8.33 -12.38 -12.48
CA ILE A 21 7.00 -13.02 -12.49
C ILE A 21 6.23 -12.51 -11.26
N VAL A 22 5.03 -12.00 -11.49
CA VAL A 22 4.15 -11.46 -10.44
C VAL A 22 2.76 -12.09 -10.54
N SER A 23 1.98 -11.98 -9.48
CA SER A 23 0.57 -12.38 -9.51
C SER A 23 -0.24 -11.46 -10.45
N HIS A 24 -1.34 -11.97 -11.01
CA HIS A 24 -2.27 -11.16 -11.80
C HIS A 24 -2.82 -9.97 -10.99
N GLU A 25 -3.05 -10.17 -9.69
CA GLU A 25 -3.47 -9.12 -8.77
C GLU A 25 -2.43 -7.99 -8.67
N LEU A 26 -1.14 -8.33 -8.49
CA LEU A 26 -0.07 -7.32 -8.45
C LEU A 26 0.11 -6.65 -9.82
N MET A 27 -0.05 -7.37 -10.93
CA MET A 27 -0.02 -6.78 -12.27
C MET A 27 -1.15 -5.76 -12.47
N GLY A 28 -2.36 -6.07 -12.01
CA GLY A 28 -3.49 -5.12 -12.03
C GLY A 28 -3.21 -3.87 -11.19
N LEU A 29 -2.60 -4.04 -10.02
CA LEU A 29 -2.15 -2.91 -9.19
C LEU A 29 -1.07 -2.06 -9.87
N VAL A 30 -0.09 -2.69 -10.52
CA VAL A 30 0.95 -1.99 -11.29
C VAL A 30 0.33 -1.19 -12.43
N HIS A 31 -0.67 -1.74 -13.12
CA HIS A 31 -1.39 -1.01 -14.16
C HIS A 31 -2.17 0.19 -13.59
N TYR A 32 -2.80 0.04 -12.43
CA TYR A 32 -3.51 1.11 -11.75
C TYR A 32 -2.58 2.24 -11.28
N HIS A 33 -1.43 1.89 -10.69
CA HIS A 33 -0.45 2.85 -10.17
C HIS A 33 0.45 3.46 -11.28
N GLY A 34 0.69 2.72 -12.35
CA GLY A 34 1.46 3.14 -13.52
C GLY A 34 2.88 2.58 -13.60
N HIS A 35 3.42 2.01 -12.52
CA HIS A 35 4.73 1.34 -12.53
C HIS A 35 4.89 0.40 -11.33
N LEU A 36 5.86 -0.50 -11.38
CA LEU A 36 6.26 -1.33 -10.25
C LEU A 36 7.43 -0.65 -9.52
N CYS A 37 7.24 -0.33 -8.24
CA CYS A 37 8.29 0.19 -7.37
C CYS A 37 8.32 -0.54 -6.02
N PRO A 38 9.41 -0.42 -5.24
CA PRO A 38 9.52 -1.06 -3.92
C PRO A 38 8.38 -0.68 -2.98
N GLU A 39 7.98 0.59 -2.98
CA GLU A 39 6.88 1.12 -2.15
C GLU A 39 5.53 0.48 -2.49
N LEU A 40 5.25 0.29 -3.79
CA LEU A 40 4.04 -0.41 -4.21
C LEU A 40 4.03 -1.87 -3.74
N ALA A 41 5.20 -2.53 -3.77
CA ALA A 41 5.35 -3.90 -3.25
C ALA A 41 5.15 -3.97 -1.72
N ILE A 42 5.64 -2.97 -0.98
CA ILE A 42 5.37 -2.84 0.47
C ILE A 42 3.88 -2.73 0.73
N GLY A 43 3.20 -1.78 0.07
CA GLY A 43 1.77 -1.59 0.21
C GLY A 43 0.96 -2.82 -0.19
N TYR A 44 1.39 -3.55 -1.22
CA TYR A 44 0.79 -4.84 -1.61
C TYR A 44 0.84 -5.82 -0.44
N ARG A 45 2.01 -6.02 0.18
CA ARG A 45 2.19 -6.96 1.29
C ARG A 45 1.42 -6.54 2.54
N VAL A 46 1.47 -5.27 2.92
CA VAL A 46 0.70 -4.69 4.02
C VAL A 46 -0.79 -4.97 3.85
N SER A 47 -1.31 -4.74 2.64
CA SER A 47 -2.72 -4.98 2.32
C SER A 47 -3.09 -6.45 2.45
N LYS A 48 -2.28 -7.37 1.91
CA LYS A 48 -2.56 -8.81 2.02
C LYS A 48 -2.61 -9.25 3.49
N ILE A 49 -1.67 -8.77 4.31
CA ILE A 49 -1.66 -9.08 5.75
C ILE A 49 -2.96 -8.58 6.41
N ALA A 50 -3.34 -7.32 6.18
CA ALA A 50 -4.56 -6.75 6.75
C ALA A 50 -5.83 -7.48 6.29
N MET A 51 -5.93 -7.80 5.00
CA MET A 51 -7.06 -8.56 4.45
C MET A 51 -7.16 -9.96 5.06
N THR A 52 -6.03 -10.65 5.26
CA THR A 52 -6.00 -11.98 5.88
C THR A 52 -6.34 -11.93 7.37
N GLU A 53 -5.78 -10.99 8.12
CA GLU A 53 -5.93 -10.92 9.58
C GLU A 53 -7.30 -10.37 10.02
N LEU A 54 -7.89 -9.46 9.23
CA LEU A 54 -9.14 -8.79 9.58
C LEU A 54 -10.32 -9.18 8.69
N GLY A 55 -10.11 -9.98 7.64
CA GLY A 55 -11.17 -10.35 6.70
C GLY A 55 -11.67 -9.18 5.85
N ILE A 56 -10.81 -8.20 5.56
CA ILE A 56 -11.15 -7.06 4.71
C ILE A 56 -11.29 -7.52 3.27
N THR A 57 -12.39 -7.12 2.63
CA THR A 57 -12.62 -7.26 1.20
C THR A 57 -13.04 -5.91 0.61
N ARG A 58 -12.98 -5.78 -0.70
CA ARG A 58 -13.39 -4.52 -1.37
C ARG A 58 -14.86 -4.22 -1.14
N GLU A 59 -15.69 -5.26 -1.04
CA GLU A 59 -17.13 -5.19 -0.82
C GLU A 59 -17.46 -4.70 0.59
N ASN A 60 -16.72 -5.15 1.61
CA ASN A 60 -16.95 -4.75 3.00
C ASN A 60 -16.12 -3.54 3.47
N SER A 61 -15.34 -2.92 2.57
CA SER A 61 -14.42 -1.81 2.84
C SER A 61 -14.98 -0.61 3.62
N LEU A 62 -16.29 -0.36 3.56
CA LEU A 62 -16.95 0.71 4.32
C LEU A 62 -17.13 0.38 5.80
N GLU A 63 -17.10 -0.90 6.17
CA GLU A 63 -17.07 -1.35 7.57
C GLU A 63 -15.70 -1.17 8.22
N TYR A 64 -14.69 -0.74 7.45
CA TYR A 64 -13.34 -0.56 7.92
C TYR A 64 -12.89 0.89 7.78
N VAL A 65 -11.88 1.22 8.56
CA VAL A 65 -11.06 2.41 8.41
C VAL A 65 -9.62 1.97 8.33
N ALA A 66 -8.88 2.57 7.41
CA ALA A 66 -7.47 2.33 7.21
C ALA A 66 -6.71 3.66 7.13
N GLY A 67 -5.39 3.59 7.24
CA GLY A 67 -4.59 4.78 7.01
C GLY A 67 -3.10 4.53 7.09
N ALA A 68 -2.35 5.56 6.71
CA ALA A 68 -0.91 5.50 6.59
C ALA A 68 -0.24 6.72 7.23
N ALA A 69 0.93 6.47 7.81
CA ALA A 69 1.80 7.50 8.34
C ALA A 69 2.76 8.09 7.28
N ASN A 70 2.45 7.90 5.98
CA ASN A 70 3.16 8.41 4.81
C ASN A 70 2.22 8.58 3.62
N SER A 71 2.67 9.29 2.58
CA SER A 71 1.95 9.48 1.30
C SER A 71 2.61 8.77 0.10
N SER A 72 3.33 7.67 0.34
CA SER A 72 4.06 6.92 -0.71
C SER A 72 3.16 6.09 -1.64
N SER A 73 3.74 5.47 -2.68
CA SER A 73 3.05 4.50 -3.56
C SER A 73 2.41 3.32 -2.81
N ALA A 74 2.81 3.04 -1.57
CA ALA A 74 2.16 2.04 -0.74
C ALA A 74 0.68 2.36 -0.47
N VAL A 75 0.33 3.64 -0.41
CA VAL A 75 -1.05 4.11 -0.21
C VAL A 75 -1.96 3.65 -1.34
N ASP A 76 -1.51 3.76 -2.60
CA ASP A 76 -2.28 3.32 -3.76
C ASP A 76 -2.56 1.82 -3.72
N ALA A 77 -1.57 1.02 -3.31
CA ALA A 77 -1.75 -0.42 -3.11
C ALA A 77 -2.83 -0.74 -2.08
N ILE A 78 -2.81 -0.03 -0.93
CA ILE A 78 -3.80 -0.25 0.12
C ILE A 78 -5.20 0.13 -0.36
N GLN A 79 -5.33 1.29 -0.99
CA GLN A 79 -6.61 1.75 -1.52
C GLN A 79 -7.16 0.79 -2.60
N TYR A 80 -6.30 0.32 -3.50
CA TYR A 80 -6.66 -0.60 -4.57
C TYR A 80 -7.07 -1.98 -4.05
N LEU A 81 -6.30 -2.57 -3.13
CA LEU A 81 -6.55 -3.95 -2.70
C LEU A 81 -7.67 -4.04 -1.67
N THR A 82 -7.64 -3.18 -0.65
CA THR A 82 -8.63 -3.22 0.44
C THR A 82 -9.94 -2.55 0.07
N GLY A 83 -9.91 -1.64 -0.91
CA GLY A 83 -11.05 -0.80 -1.24
C GLY A 83 -11.35 0.29 -0.20
N CYS A 84 -10.55 0.41 0.87
CA CYS A 84 -10.57 1.54 1.77
C CYS A 84 -9.91 2.72 1.07
N THR A 85 -10.69 3.73 0.66
CA THR A 85 -10.17 4.85 -0.13
C THR A 85 -10.47 6.19 0.52
N ILE A 86 -9.68 7.20 0.17
CA ILE A 86 -9.93 8.58 0.59
C ILE A 86 -11.31 9.04 0.10
N GLY A 87 -11.66 8.70 -1.15
CA GLY A 87 -12.96 9.04 -1.74
C GLY A 87 -14.16 8.40 -1.04
N LYS A 88 -13.99 7.22 -0.44
CA LYS A 88 -15.01 6.57 0.40
C LYS A 88 -14.97 7.04 1.86
N GLN A 89 -14.07 7.97 2.19
CA GLN A 89 -13.78 8.42 3.55
C GLN A 89 -13.40 7.27 4.49
N SER A 90 -12.85 6.17 3.95
CA SER A 90 -12.41 4.99 4.71
C SER A 90 -10.90 4.81 4.73
N PHE A 91 -10.16 5.75 4.15
CA PHE A 91 -8.72 5.84 4.26
C PHE A 91 -8.29 7.24 4.65
N PHE A 92 -7.32 7.36 5.56
CA PHE A 92 -6.71 8.64 5.91
C PHE A 92 -5.19 8.61 5.89
N ILE A 93 -4.58 9.77 5.66
CA ILE A 93 -3.12 9.94 5.64
C ILE A 93 -2.76 10.97 6.70
N GLU A 94 -1.86 10.59 7.59
CA GLU A 94 -1.17 11.51 8.49
C GLU A 94 0.32 11.40 8.20
N ASP A 95 0.79 12.18 7.23
CA ASP A 95 2.14 12.00 6.69
C ASP A 95 3.21 12.45 7.69
N THR A 96 3.87 11.47 8.31
CA THR A 96 5.04 11.66 9.17
C THR A 96 6.29 11.03 8.56
N GLY A 97 6.23 10.58 7.30
CA GLY A 97 7.29 9.85 6.60
C GLY A 97 7.56 8.44 7.11
N LYS A 98 6.69 7.85 7.95
CA LYS A 98 6.91 6.52 8.55
C LYS A 98 6.15 5.43 7.80
N HIS A 99 6.74 4.25 7.69
CA HIS A 99 6.06 3.05 7.19
C HIS A 99 5.22 2.37 8.29
N VAL A 100 4.20 3.10 8.75
CA VAL A 100 3.22 2.62 9.72
C VAL A 100 1.84 2.65 9.07
N TYR A 101 1.17 1.50 9.12
CA TYR A 101 -0.13 1.30 8.50
C TYR A 101 -1.15 0.77 9.49
N PHE A 102 -2.26 1.47 9.50
CA PHE A 102 -3.50 1.29 10.21
C PHE A 102 -4.64 0.47 9.60
N PHE A 103 -5.26 -0.47 10.32
CA PHE A 103 -6.56 -1.02 9.92
C PHE A 103 -7.43 -1.28 11.14
N ALA A 104 -8.70 -0.89 11.09
CA ALA A 104 -9.65 -1.19 12.17
C ALA A 104 -11.07 -1.31 11.61
N ARG A 105 -11.88 -2.17 12.23
CA ARG A 105 -13.31 -2.22 11.93
C ARG A 105 -14.01 -1.01 12.57
N ARG A 106 -14.89 -0.33 11.83
CA ARG A 106 -15.82 0.69 12.31
C ARG A 106 -16.90 0.04 13.17
N SER A 107 -16.54 -0.38 14.38
CA SER A 107 -17.55 -0.77 15.35
C SER A 107 -18.19 0.49 15.93
N LEU A 108 -19.52 0.59 15.89
CA LEU A 108 -20.29 1.56 16.68
C LEU A 108 -20.26 1.26 18.19
N GLN A 109 -19.55 0.20 18.62
CA GLN A 109 -19.41 -0.23 20.01
C GLN A 109 -17.96 -0.02 20.47
N PRO A 110 -17.70 0.86 21.45
CA PRO A 110 -16.36 1.25 21.87
C PRO A 110 -15.48 0.18 22.54
N LEU A 111 -15.91 -1.08 22.67
CA LEU A 111 -15.26 -2.04 23.60
C LEU A 111 -14.76 -3.36 22.98
N THR A 112 -14.97 -3.59 21.67
CA THR A 112 -14.65 -4.88 21.00
C THR A 112 -14.09 -4.74 19.58
N GLY A 113 -13.65 -3.55 19.16
CA GLY A 113 -13.10 -3.34 17.82
C GLY A 113 -11.80 -4.13 17.61
N GLN A 114 -11.74 -4.95 16.56
CA GLN A 114 -10.50 -5.58 16.10
C GLN A 114 -9.74 -4.57 15.21
N GLY A 115 -8.46 -4.38 15.50
CA GLY A 115 -7.58 -3.51 14.73
C GLY A 115 -6.19 -4.12 14.60
N LEU A 116 -5.46 -3.65 13.58
CA LEU A 116 -4.12 -4.10 13.23
C LEU A 116 -3.26 -2.87 12.93
N ILE A 117 -2.07 -2.84 13.51
CA ILE A 117 -1.03 -1.86 13.18
C ILE A 117 0.17 -2.65 12.62
N ILE A 118 0.64 -2.22 11.45
CA ILE A 118 1.82 -2.79 10.79
C ILE A 118 2.89 -1.70 10.75
N ASP A 119 3.94 -1.86 11.56
CA ASP A 119 5.12 -1.00 11.58
C ASP A 119 6.33 -1.76 11.03
N LEU A 120 6.90 -1.27 9.93
CA LEU A 120 8.05 -1.91 9.28
C LEU A 120 9.36 -1.76 10.08
N ASN A 121 9.46 -0.78 10.97
CA ASN A 121 10.61 -0.58 11.85
C ASN A 121 10.48 -1.30 13.19
N GLY A 122 9.28 -1.81 13.53
CA GLY A 122 8.92 -2.28 14.86
C GLY A 122 8.11 -3.58 14.88
N GLY A 123 8.24 -4.47 13.88
CA GLY A 123 7.57 -5.77 13.85
C GLY A 123 6.02 -5.72 13.77
N LEU A 124 5.40 -6.86 13.47
CA LEU A 124 3.93 -6.98 13.48
C LEU A 124 3.41 -6.88 14.92
N LEU A 125 2.97 -5.69 15.33
CA LEU A 125 2.31 -5.51 16.62
C LEU A 125 0.86 -6.00 16.54
N LYS A 126 0.64 -7.30 16.79
CA LYS A 126 -0.69 -7.79 17.17
C LYS A 126 -0.99 -7.31 18.59
N GLN A 127 -1.71 -6.20 18.75
CA GLN A 127 -2.20 -5.79 20.07
C GLN A 127 -3.63 -6.25 20.29
N ASN A 128 -3.75 -7.32 21.07
CA ASN A 128 -4.89 -7.57 21.91
C ASN A 128 -4.65 -6.85 23.25
N SER A 129 -4.79 -5.52 23.27
CA SER A 129 -4.82 -4.75 24.51
C SER A 129 -5.66 -3.52 24.33
N LYS A 130 -6.60 -3.36 25.27
CA LYS A 130 -7.56 -2.28 25.39
C LYS A 130 -6.87 -0.93 25.16
N TRP A 131 -7.25 -0.25 24.08
CA TRP A 131 -7.08 1.19 23.97
C TRP A 131 -8.34 1.79 24.62
N TYR A 132 -8.16 2.78 25.50
CA TYR A 132 -9.10 3.34 26.50
C TYR A 132 -9.03 2.68 27.90
N ASN A 133 -8.24 3.30 28.78
CA ASN A 133 -8.67 3.64 30.13
C ASN A 133 -9.07 5.11 30.13
#